data_AF-A0AAV3ZN50-F1
#
_entry.id   AF-A0AAV3ZN50-F1
#
_cell.length_a   1.000
_cell.length_b   1.000
_cell.length_c   1.000
_cell.angle_alpha   90.00
_cell.angle_beta   90.00
_cell.angle_gamma   90.00
#
_symmetry.space_group_name_H-M   'P 1'
#
loop_
_entity.id
_entity.type
_entity.pdbx_description
1 polymer ?
#
loop_
_entity_poly.entity_id
_entity_poly.type
_entity_poly.pdbx_seq_one_letter_code
_entity_poly.pdbx_strand_id
1 'polypeptide(L)'
;MPSLQKVINIVLLLSHGNADVERGFSVNKEASVENLLEESLVARRLICQYVSDSGSCMSQVPITKEMLQSSSQAWHRYSNALAEKKRKERERRSRIQAEKGK
;
A
#
# COMPACT_ATOMS: atom_id res chain seq x y z
N MET A 1 17.71 -37.46 -27.98
CA MET A 1 18.75 -36.42 -27.83
C MET A 1 18.72 -35.86 -26.41
N PRO A 2 19.41 -36.50 -25.45
CA PRO A 2 19.40 -36.07 -24.03
C PRO A 2 20.02 -34.68 -23.81
N SER A 3 20.89 -34.24 -24.72
CA SER A 3 21.43 -32.88 -24.75
C SER A 3 20.36 -31.82 -25.04
N LEU A 4 19.46 -32.08 -25.99
CA LEU A 4 18.37 -31.16 -26.34
C LEU A 4 17.37 -30.99 -25.17
N GLN A 5 17.06 -32.07 -24.47
CA GLN A 5 16.18 -32.05 -23.30
C GLN A 5 16.76 -31.20 -22.16
N LYS A 6 18.07 -31.25 -21.93
CA LYS A 6 18.76 -30.38 -20.96
C LYS A 6 18.67 -28.91 -21.33
N VAL A 7 18.87 -28.58 -22.61
CA VAL A 7 18.75 -27.20 -23.10
C VAL A 7 17.33 -26.68 -22.93
N ILE A 8 16.32 -27.46 -23.29
CA ILE A 8 14.90 -27.09 -23.11
C ILE A 8 14.59 -26.85 -21.63
N ASN A 9 15.04 -27.74 -20.74
CA ASN A 9 14.82 -27.56 -19.30
C ASN A 9 15.49 -26.29 -18.77
N ILE A 10 16.72 -25.98 -19.20
CA ILE A 10 17.43 -24.74 -18.80
C ILE A 10 16.70 -23.50 -19.34
N VAL A 11 16.20 -23.54 -20.57
CA VAL A 11 15.45 -22.43 -21.19
C VAL A 11 14.11 -22.20 -20.50
N LEU A 12 13.44 -23.25 -20.04
CA LEU A 12 12.18 -23.16 -19.29
C LEU A 12 12.38 -22.83 -17.80
N LEU A 13 13.59 -23.01 -17.27
CA LEU A 13 13.99 -22.65 -15.90
C LEU A 13 14.67 -21.28 -15.83
N LEU A 14 15.11 -20.71 -16.96
CA LEU A 14 15.52 -19.32 -17.04
C LEU A 14 14.31 -18.49 -16.63
N SER A 15 14.36 -17.91 -15.43
CA SER A 15 13.28 -17.04 -14.96
C SER A 15 13.05 -15.97 -16.04
N HIS A 16 11.79 -15.57 -16.24
CA HIS A 16 11.39 -14.60 -17.25
C HIS A 16 11.94 -13.17 -17.00
N GLY A 17 13.11 -13.02 -16.38
CA GLY A 17 13.65 -11.76 -15.91
C GLY A 17 12.76 -11.14 -14.83
N ASN A 18 12.70 -9.81 -14.80
CA ASN A 18 11.80 -9.05 -13.92
C ASN A 18 10.33 -9.15 -14.34
N ALA A 19 9.93 -10.02 -15.26
CA ALA A 19 8.55 -10.09 -15.75
C ALA A 19 7.50 -10.22 -14.63
N ASP A 20 7.78 -10.98 -13.56
CA ASP A 20 6.85 -11.09 -12.43
C ASP A 20 6.75 -9.80 -11.61
N VAL A 21 7.88 -9.11 -11.43
CA VAL A 21 7.97 -7.81 -10.73
C VAL A 21 7.28 -6.72 -11.56
N GLU A 22 7.55 -6.68 -12.87
CA GLU A 22 6.94 -5.77 -13.83
C GLU A 22 5.44 -6.03 -13.99
N ARG A 23 5.00 -7.29 -13.96
CA ARG A 23 3.59 -7.65 -13.91
C ARG A 23 2.94 -7.12 -12.63
N GLY A 24 3.60 -7.25 -11.48
CA GLY A 24 3.14 -6.67 -10.21
C GLY A 24 2.99 -5.15 -10.28
N PHE A 25 3.95 -4.46 -10.90
CA PHE A 25 3.87 -3.01 -11.13
C PHE A 25 2.76 -2.63 -12.11
N SER A 26 2.55 -3.42 -13.17
CA SER A 26 1.49 -3.20 -14.15
C SER A 26 0.10 -3.33 -13.51
N VAL A 27 -0.11 -4.37 -12.67
CA VAL A 27 -1.35 -4.56 -11.91
C VAL A 27 -1.57 -3.43 -10.90
N ASN A 28 -0.51 -2.96 -10.25
CA ASN A 28 -0.59 -1.89 -9.25
C ASN A 28 -0.43 -0.48 -9.84
N LYS A 29 -0.42 -0.33 -11.17
CA LYS A 29 -0.15 0.94 -11.85
C LYS A 29 -1.15 2.00 -11.43
N GLU A 30 -2.42 1.62 -11.30
CA GLU A 30 -3.47 2.54 -10.87
C GLU A 30 -3.32 2.92 -9.41
N ALA A 31 -2.83 2.04 -8.53
CA ALA A 31 -2.68 2.27 -7.10
C ALA A 31 -1.36 2.99 -6.71
N SER A 32 -0.38 2.99 -7.60
CA SER A 32 0.94 3.62 -7.37
C SER A 32 0.92 5.08 -7.81
N VAL A 33 1.15 6.01 -6.87
CA VAL A 33 1.34 7.45 -7.11
C VAL A 33 2.57 7.90 -6.34
N GLU A 34 3.30 8.87 -6.90
CA GLU A 34 4.52 9.41 -6.30
C GLU A 34 4.24 10.03 -4.93
N ASN A 35 5.23 9.97 -4.02
CA ASN A 35 5.20 10.61 -2.70
C ASN A 35 4.05 10.14 -1.78
N LEU A 36 3.58 8.90 -1.95
CA LEU A 36 2.67 8.26 -1.00
C LEU A 36 3.44 7.60 0.15
N LEU A 37 2.92 7.76 1.38
CA LEU A 37 3.28 6.90 2.50
C LEU A 37 2.84 5.47 2.20
N GLU A 38 3.59 4.48 2.70
CA GLU A 38 3.29 3.06 2.51
C GLU A 38 1.87 2.71 2.94
N GLU A 39 1.44 3.18 4.12
CA GLU A 39 0.07 2.98 4.63
C GLU A 39 -1.00 3.53 3.68
N SER A 40 -0.72 4.67 3.04
CA SER A 40 -1.63 5.29 2.07
C SER A 40 -1.67 4.52 0.76
N LEU A 41 -0.53 3.96 0.32
CA LEU A 41 -0.46 3.10 -0.85
C LEU A 41 -1.26 1.80 -0.64
N VAL A 42 -1.13 1.18 0.53
CA VAL A 42 -1.90 -0.03 0.90
C VAL A 42 -3.39 0.28 0.93
N ALA A 43 -3.81 1.37 1.60
CA ALA A 43 -5.20 1.79 1.65
C ALA A 43 -5.78 2.03 0.25
N ARG A 44 -5.02 2.70 -0.61
CA ARG A 44 -5.43 2.97 -2.00
C ARG A 44 -5.58 1.70 -2.83
N ARG A 45 -4.65 0.75 -2.69
CA ARG A 45 -4.74 -0.56 -3.35
C ARG A 45 -6.00 -1.32 -2.94
N LEU A 46 -6.35 -1.31 -1.65
CA LEU A 46 -7.56 -1.95 -1.15
C LEU A 46 -8.83 -1.32 -1.74
N ILE A 47 -8.85 0.01 -1.88
CA ILE A 47 -9.98 0.72 -2.52
C ILE A 47 -10.08 0.32 -3.99
N CYS A 48 -8.98 0.38 -4.74
CA CYS A 48 -8.97 -0.04 -6.15
C CYS A 48 -9.46 -1.49 -6.32
N GLN A 49 -8.98 -2.41 -5.47
CA GLN A 49 -9.41 -3.80 -5.48
C GLN A 49 -10.92 -3.92 -5.25
N TYR A 50 -11.45 -3.27 -4.22
CA TYR A 50 -12.89 -3.33 -3.91
C TYR A 50 -13.76 -2.79 -5.05
N VAL A 51 -13.30 -1.72 -5.73
CA VAL A 51 -13.98 -1.18 -6.91
C VAL A 51 -13.94 -2.15 -8.08
N SER A 52 -12.78 -2.77 -8.35
CA SER A 52 -12.64 -3.80 -9.38
C SER A 52 -13.57 -4.99 -9.12
N ASP A 53 -13.61 -5.47 -7.86
CA ASP A 53 -14.46 -6.59 -7.43
C ASP A 53 -15.97 -6.26 -7.55
N SER A 54 -16.34 -4.99 -7.39
CA SER A 54 -17.73 -4.53 -7.46
C SER A 54 -18.26 -4.35 -8.89
N GLY A 55 -17.48 -4.66 -9.92
CA GLY A 55 -17.90 -4.55 -11.33
C GLY A 55 -17.10 -3.54 -12.15
N SER A 56 -15.96 -3.06 -11.64
CA SER A 56 -15.05 -2.12 -12.32
C SER A 56 -15.62 -0.73 -12.62
N CYS A 57 -16.89 -0.46 -12.27
CA CYS A 57 -17.50 0.86 -12.36
C CYS A 57 -17.85 1.42 -10.97
N MET A 58 -17.53 2.69 -10.75
CA MET A 58 -17.84 3.40 -9.51
C MET A 58 -19.33 3.42 -9.19
N SER A 59 -20.21 3.41 -10.20
CA SER A 59 -21.66 3.44 -10.00
C SER A 59 -22.23 2.14 -9.42
N GLN A 60 -21.47 1.03 -9.49
CA GLN A 60 -21.91 -0.28 -8.99
C GLN A 60 -21.47 -0.52 -7.55
N VAL A 61 -20.62 0.35 -6.98
CA VAL A 61 -20.15 0.21 -5.61
C VAL A 61 -21.27 0.59 -4.64
N PRO A 62 -21.78 -0.35 -3.82
CA PRO A 62 -22.85 -0.04 -2.88
C PRO A 62 -22.32 0.85 -1.75
N ILE A 63 -23.01 1.96 -1.47
CA ILE A 63 -22.69 2.83 -0.34
C ILE A 63 -23.33 2.24 0.92
N THR A 64 -22.51 1.68 1.80
CA THR A 64 -22.97 1.08 3.04
C THR A 64 -23.06 2.11 4.18
N LYS A 65 -23.83 1.79 5.24
CA LYS A 65 -23.97 2.67 6.41
C LYS A 65 -22.65 2.82 7.16
N GLU A 66 -21.83 1.77 7.16
CA GLU A 66 -20.52 1.73 7.79
C GLU A 66 -19.56 2.69 7.09
N MET A 67 -19.62 2.80 5.76
CA MET A 67 -18.83 3.78 5.00
C MET A 67 -19.20 5.22 5.37
N LEU A 68 -20.51 5.50 5.52
CA LEU A 68 -21.00 6.83 5.92
C LEU A 68 -20.56 7.16 7.36
N GLN A 69 -20.71 6.23 8.29
CA GLN A 69 -20.28 6.39 9.67
C GLN A 69 -18.76 6.58 9.75
N SER A 70 -18.00 5.78 9.01
CA SER A 70 -16.55 5.92 8.93
C SER A 70 -16.14 7.28 8.38
N SER A 71 -16.78 7.75 7.31
CA SER A 71 -16.52 9.07 6.72
C SER A 71 -16.81 10.20 7.71
N SER A 72 -17.95 10.13 8.42
CA SER A 72 -18.32 11.10 9.46
C SER A 72 -17.28 11.18 10.58
N GLN A 73 -16.70 10.05 10.98
CA GLN A 73 -15.68 9.98 12.04
C GLN A 73 -14.26 10.27 11.55
N ALA A 74 -14.04 10.45 10.25
CA ALA A 74 -12.69 10.59 9.68
C ALA A 74 -11.92 11.78 10.28
N TRP A 75 -12.60 12.92 10.47
CA TRP A 75 -11.98 14.10 11.09
C TRP A 75 -11.54 13.83 12.53
N HIS A 76 -12.38 13.17 13.34
CA HIS A 76 -12.04 12.83 14.72
C HIS A 76 -10.81 11.90 14.78
N ARG A 77 -10.77 10.88 13.92
CA ARG A 77 -9.62 9.97 13.82
C ARG A 77 -8.34 10.71 13.43
N TYR A 78 -8.42 11.59 12.43
CA TYR A 78 -7.29 12.42 12.01
C TYR A 78 -6.81 13.34 13.13
N SER A 79 -7.73 14.05 13.79
CA SER A 79 -7.42 14.98 14.88
C SER A 79 -6.70 14.26 16.04
N ASN A 80 -7.21 13.09 16.44
CA ASN A 80 -6.61 12.27 17.48
C ASN A 80 -5.21 11.77 17.09
N ALA A 81 -5.05 11.27 15.86
CA ALA A 81 -3.76 10.81 15.36
C ALA A 81 -2.72 11.95 15.30
N LEU A 82 -3.14 13.15 14.91
CA LEU A 82 -2.28 14.33 14.87
C LEU A 82 -1.84 14.77 16.28
N ALA A 83 -2.77 14.77 17.24
CA ALA A 83 -2.47 15.08 18.63
C ALA A 83 -1.44 14.09 19.21
N GLU A 84 -1.62 12.80 18.94
CA GLU A 84 -0.73 11.73 19.39
C GLU A 84 0.66 11.84 18.76
N LYS A 85 0.75 12.14 17.45
CA LYS A 85 2.03 12.38 16.77
C LYS A 85 2.80 13.54 17.39
N LYS A 86 2.11 14.66 17.67
CA LYS A 86 2.70 15.83 18.35
C LYS A 86 3.17 15.52 19.77
N ARG A 87 2.46 14.64 20.50
CA ARG A 87 2.86 14.19 21.83
C ARG A 87 4.15 13.36 21.76
N LYS A 88 4.19 12.34 20.91
CA LYS A 88 5.39 11.49 20.69
C LYS A 88 6.60 12.29 20.24
N GLU A 89 6.42 13.28 19.36
CA GLU A 89 7.53 14.15 18.95
C GLU A 89 8.09 14.98 20.10
N ARG A 90 7.23 15.55 20.97
CA ARG A 90 7.68 16.28 22.14
C ARG A 90 8.47 15.39 23.10
N GLU A 91 7.98 14.19 23.36
CA GLU A 91 8.68 13.20 24.19
C GLU A 91 10.02 12.76 23.60
N ARG A 92 10.09 12.58 22.27
CA ARG A 92 11.35 12.25 21.60
C ARG A 92 12.36 13.40 21.72
N ARG A 93 11.91 14.65 21.53
CA ARG A 93 12.77 15.84 21.63
C ARG A 93 13.31 16.02 23.05
N SER A 94 12.48 15.82 24.08
CA SER A 94 12.94 15.94 25.47
C SER A 94 13.96 14.86 25.84
N ARG A 95 13.79 13.61 25.38
CA ARG A 95 14.78 12.53 25.57
C ARG A 95 16.13 12.87 24.94
N ILE A 96 16.12 13.34 23.69
CA ILE A 96 17.35 13.73 22.97
C ILE A 96 18.06 14.90 23.68
N GLN A 97 17.32 15.86 24.25
CA GLN A 97 17.90 16.96 25.00
C GLN A 97 18.51 16.50 26.33
N ALA A 98 17.86 15.55 27.03
CA ALA A 98 18.39 14.97 28.26
C ALA A 98 19.65 14.12 28.04
N GLU A 99 19.77 13.45 26.89
CA GLU A 99 20.97 12.68 26.50
C GLU A 99 22.14 13.57 26.08
N LYS A 100 21.88 14.71 25.41
CA LYS A 100 22.92 15.67 25.02
C LYS A 100 23.44 16.54 26.18
N GLY A 101 22.73 16.57 27.30
CA GLY A 101 23.13 17.31 28.51
C GLY A 101 23.93 16.48 29.52
N LYS A 102 24.26 15.22 29.19
CA LYS A 102 25.21 14.37 29.92
C LYS A 102 26.54 14.34 29.19
#